data_AF-A0A257A9V3-F1
#
_entry.id   AF-A0A257A9V3-F1
#
_cell.length_a   1.000
_cell.length_b   1.000
_cell.length_c   1.000
_cell.angle_alpha   90.00
_cell.angle_beta   90.00
_cell.angle_gamma   90.00
#
_symmetry.space_group_name_H-M   'P 1'
#
loop_
_entity.id
_entity.type
_entity.pdbx_description
1 polymer ?
#
loop_
_entity_poly.entity_id
_entity_poly.type
_entity_poly.pdbx_seq_one_letter_code
_entity_poly.pdbx_strand_id
1 'polypeptide(L)'
;YGKIGYNEKMIGSNGSTEFDKTFVLDTGTAPNLAVTKSIGYTQGELGSLSHAEQLGMKVIAQAKPAVDGGETCTGWDKFEPWKQVLCPFKTCKDNQDTPAVPASCEEVNTYSKIVATDVQATTENSVGITEAPVNLNYIISAEGTGFVVAGVGLYVKDGHGAAGLGSRMTYKEKSIGYGESVEFTKDIGYKSVISP
;
A
#
# COMPACT_ATOMS: atom_id res chain seq x y z
N TYR A 1 -0.07 16.62 0.81
CA TYR A 1 0.28 16.00 -0.48
C TYR A 1 0.03 14.51 -0.38
N GLY A 2 -0.58 13.91 -1.41
CA GLY A 2 -0.84 12.49 -1.48
C GLY A 2 -0.32 11.91 -2.81
N LYS A 3 0.28 10.72 -2.77
CA LYS A 3 0.67 9.96 -3.97
C LYS A 3 0.13 8.54 -3.84
N ILE A 4 -0.47 8.05 -4.92
CA ILE A 4 -0.82 6.64 -5.09
C ILE A 4 0.12 6.04 -6.13
N GLY A 5 0.62 4.84 -5.85
CA GLY A 5 1.39 4.02 -6.78
C GLY A 5 0.68 2.69 -7.01
N TYR A 6 0.61 2.26 -8.26
CA TYR A 6 0.01 0.99 -8.63
C TYR A 6 0.88 0.31 -9.68
N ASN A 7 1.24 -0.95 -9.46
CA ASN A 7 2.00 -1.77 -10.40
C ASN A 7 1.42 -3.18 -10.43
N GLU A 8 1.32 -3.75 -11.62
CA GLU A 8 0.77 -5.08 -11.85
C GLU A 8 1.56 -5.78 -12.95
N LYS A 9 1.79 -7.08 -12.75
CA LYS A 9 2.38 -7.96 -13.75
C LYS A 9 1.67 -9.31 -13.73
N MET A 10 1.29 -9.77 -14.92
CA MET A 10 0.72 -11.10 -15.12
C MET A 10 1.51 -11.82 -16.21
N ILE A 11 1.78 -13.11 -16.00
CA ILE A 11 2.39 -14.02 -16.96
C ILE A 11 1.56 -15.30 -16.94
N GLY A 12 0.87 -15.59 -18.04
CA GLY A 12 0.28 -16.90 -18.31
C GLY A 12 1.14 -17.65 -19.32
N SER A 13 1.30 -18.96 -19.16
CA SER A 13 2.01 -19.82 -20.10
C SER A 13 1.22 -21.08 -20.35
N ASN A 14 1.03 -21.47 -21.62
CA ASN A 14 0.41 -22.73 -22.02
C ASN A 14 -0.95 -22.99 -21.32
N GLY A 15 -1.91 -22.10 -21.56
CA GLY A 15 -3.26 -22.15 -20.99
C GLY A 15 -4.14 -21.01 -21.53
N SER A 16 -5.36 -20.92 -21.03
CA SER A 16 -6.27 -19.81 -21.32
C SER A 16 -6.37 -18.89 -20.11
N THR A 17 -6.41 -17.57 -20.35
CA THR A 17 -6.55 -16.56 -19.30
C THR A 17 -7.74 -15.68 -19.59
N GLU A 18 -8.59 -15.50 -18.59
CA GLU A 18 -9.64 -14.48 -18.55
C GLU A 18 -9.22 -13.42 -17.55
N PHE A 19 -9.26 -12.16 -17.95
CA PHE A 19 -8.81 -11.04 -17.12
C PHE A 19 -9.74 -9.85 -17.29
N ASP A 20 -10.49 -9.55 -16.23
CA ASP A 20 -11.28 -8.34 -16.14
C ASP A 20 -10.74 -7.45 -15.04
N LYS A 21 -10.60 -6.17 -15.37
CA LYS A 21 -10.07 -5.16 -14.46
C LYS A 21 -10.90 -3.90 -14.53
N THR A 22 -11.40 -3.49 -13.38
CA THR A 22 -11.99 -2.18 -13.18
C THR A 22 -11.06 -1.33 -12.35
N PHE A 23 -10.72 -0.15 -12.89
CA PHE A 23 -9.81 0.80 -12.25
C PHE A 23 -10.55 2.13 -12.11
N VAL A 24 -10.88 2.49 -10.87
CA VAL A 24 -11.59 3.74 -10.55
C VAL A 24 -10.62 4.66 -9.81
N LEU A 25 -10.24 5.74 -10.49
CA LEU A 25 -9.43 6.80 -9.92
C LEU A 25 -10.32 8.03 -9.73
N ASP A 26 -10.55 8.42 -8.48
CA ASP A 26 -11.19 9.70 -8.15
C ASP A 26 -10.08 10.71 -7.86
N THR A 27 -9.90 11.68 -8.75
CA THR A 27 -8.90 12.74 -8.61
C THR A 27 -9.52 14.08 -8.20
N GLY A 28 -10.59 14.08 -7.41
CA GLY A 28 -11.21 15.30 -6.88
C GLY A 28 -10.24 16.16 -6.05
N THR A 29 -10.59 16.49 -4.81
CA THR A 29 -9.71 17.32 -3.97
C THR A 29 -8.42 16.59 -3.55
N ALA A 30 -8.42 15.26 -3.52
CA ALA A 30 -7.21 14.43 -3.51
C ALA A 30 -7.48 13.04 -4.13
N PRO A 31 -6.43 12.31 -4.57
CA PRO A 31 -6.61 11.09 -5.35
C PRO A 31 -6.99 9.89 -4.48
N ASN A 32 -8.13 9.25 -4.72
CA ASN A 32 -8.49 7.92 -4.20
C ASN A 32 -8.44 6.88 -5.32
N LEU A 33 -8.10 5.65 -4.97
CA LEU A 33 -8.02 4.56 -5.94
C LEU A 33 -8.82 3.35 -5.45
N ALA A 34 -9.69 2.82 -6.30
CA ALA A 34 -10.29 1.50 -6.14
C ALA A 34 -9.97 0.64 -7.38
N VAL A 35 -9.49 -0.58 -7.15
CA VAL A 35 -9.19 -1.54 -8.21
C VAL A 35 -9.85 -2.87 -7.84
N THR A 36 -10.75 -3.32 -8.70
CA THR A 36 -11.36 -4.65 -8.61
C THR A 36 -10.95 -5.45 -9.83
N LYS A 37 -10.50 -6.68 -9.62
CA LYS A 37 -10.07 -7.56 -10.71
C LYS A 37 -10.53 -8.98 -10.49
N SER A 38 -10.87 -9.65 -11.58
CA SER A 38 -11.05 -11.09 -11.65
C SER A 38 -10.03 -11.68 -12.63
N ILE A 39 -9.48 -12.83 -12.25
CA ILE A 39 -8.47 -13.56 -12.99
C ILE A 39 -8.93 -15.01 -13.08
N GLY A 40 -9.37 -15.43 -14.25
CA GLY A 40 -9.61 -16.83 -14.58
C GLY A 40 -8.40 -17.39 -15.30
N TYR A 41 -7.95 -18.58 -14.92
CA TYR A 41 -6.91 -19.30 -15.63
C TYR A 41 -7.18 -20.80 -15.64
N THR A 42 -7.02 -21.39 -16.82
CA THR A 42 -7.11 -22.83 -17.04
C THR A 42 -5.83 -23.31 -17.71
N GLN A 43 -5.14 -24.27 -17.09
CA GLN A 43 -3.90 -24.81 -17.63
C GLN A 43 -4.12 -25.66 -18.88
N GLY A 44 -3.16 -25.59 -19.80
CA GLY A 44 -2.85 -26.67 -20.74
C GLY A 44 -1.86 -27.66 -20.11
N GLU A 45 -1.28 -28.54 -20.94
CA GLU A 45 -0.47 -29.70 -20.53
C GLU A 45 0.64 -29.40 -19.50
N LEU A 46 1.24 -28.20 -19.53
CA LEU A 46 2.23 -27.70 -18.56
C LEU A 46 2.01 -26.21 -18.27
N GLY A 47 0.75 -25.84 -18.10
CA GLY A 47 0.36 -24.44 -17.93
C GLY A 47 0.68 -23.87 -16.56
N SER A 48 0.96 -22.56 -16.51
CA SER A 48 1.01 -21.85 -15.24
C SER A 48 0.63 -20.38 -15.38
N LEU A 49 0.03 -19.84 -14.34
CA LEU A 49 -0.20 -18.42 -14.17
C LEU A 49 0.68 -17.91 -13.03
N SER A 50 1.37 -16.79 -13.26
CA SER A 50 1.95 -15.97 -12.20
C SER A 50 1.40 -14.56 -12.29
N HIS A 51 0.86 -14.08 -11.17
CA HIS A 51 0.40 -12.71 -10.99
C HIS A 51 1.17 -12.06 -9.85
N ALA A 52 1.56 -10.81 -10.01
CA ALA A 52 2.12 -9.99 -8.94
C ALA A 52 1.53 -8.59 -9.01
N GLU A 53 1.13 -8.08 -7.86
CA GLU A 53 0.56 -6.74 -7.73
C GLU A 53 1.22 -6.00 -6.58
N GLN A 54 1.38 -4.69 -6.75
CA GLN A 54 1.79 -3.78 -5.71
C GLN A 54 0.91 -2.53 -5.74
N LEU A 55 0.38 -2.18 -4.58
CA LEU A 55 -0.36 -0.95 -4.35
C LEU A 55 0.36 -0.16 -3.25
N GLY A 56 0.49 1.14 -3.42
CA GLY A 56 1.16 1.98 -2.43
C GLY A 56 0.51 3.34 -2.30
N MET A 57 0.58 3.89 -1.10
CA MET A 57 0.22 5.26 -0.80
C MET A 57 1.35 5.97 -0.05
N LYS A 58 1.52 7.24 -0.35
CA LYS A 58 2.35 8.16 0.43
C LYS A 58 1.52 9.38 0.77
N VAL A 59 1.33 9.64 2.06
CA VAL A 59 0.66 10.83 2.56
C VAL A 59 1.67 11.70 3.29
N ILE A 60 1.67 12.98 2.96
CA ILE A 60 2.40 14.02 3.67
C ILE A 60 1.39 15.05 4.12
N ALA A 61 1.22 15.19 5.42
CA ALA A 61 0.33 16.17 6.03
C ALA A 61 1.14 17.21 6.83
N GLN A 62 0.69 18.46 6.76
CA GLN A 62 1.22 19.50 7.64
C GLN A 62 0.68 19.23 9.03
N ALA A 63 1.54 19.20 10.05
CA ALA A 63 1.03 19.01 11.39
C ALA A 63 0.25 20.25 11.85
N LYS A 64 -0.83 20.01 12.60
CA LYS A 64 -1.62 21.08 13.24
C LYS A 64 -0.76 21.72 14.33
N PRO A 65 -0.62 23.06 14.38
CA PRO A 65 0.13 23.71 15.44
C PRO A 65 -0.45 23.31 16.79
N ALA A 66 0.39 22.71 17.65
CA ALA A 66 0.09 22.68 19.07
C ALA A 66 0.13 24.12 19.55
N VAL A 67 -1.01 24.60 20.03
CA VAL A 67 -1.11 25.90 20.68
C VAL A 67 -0.20 25.83 21.91
N ASP A 68 0.72 26.79 22.00
CA ASP A 68 1.66 27.13 23.08
C ASP A 68 2.97 26.32 23.22
N GLY A 69 4.11 26.98 22.92
CA GLY A 69 5.45 26.62 23.46
C GLY A 69 6.51 26.05 22.50
N GLY A 70 6.55 26.46 21.23
CA GLY A 70 7.33 25.83 20.16
C GLY A 70 8.85 25.64 20.37
N GLU A 71 9.35 24.44 20.04
CA GLU A 71 10.77 24.18 19.77
C GLU A 71 11.21 24.89 18.48
N THR A 72 12.39 25.51 18.49
CA THR A 72 12.98 26.20 17.32
C THR A 72 13.54 25.19 16.31
N CYS A 73 13.51 25.51 15.00
CA CYS A 73 13.98 24.66 13.88
C CYS A 73 15.51 24.40 13.85
N THR A 74 16.21 24.20 14.96
CA THR A 74 17.67 23.95 14.93
C THR A 74 17.99 22.45 14.76
N GLY A 75 18.81 22.08 13.76
CA GLY A 75 19.35 20.71 13.57
C GLY A 75 18.81 19.87 12.40
N TRP A 76 18.12 20.46 11.41
CA TRP A 76 17.59 19.73 10.23
C TRP A 76 18.67 19.13 9.32
N ASP A 77 19.76 19.88 9.18
CA ASP A 77 21.04 19.52 8.57
C ASP A 77 21.72 18.31 9.23
N LYS A 78 21.26 17.88 10.41
CA LYS A 78 21.73 16.68 11.11
C LYS A 78 20.91 15.42 10.82
N PHE A 79 19.83 15.51 10.04
CA PHE A 79 19.05 14.35 9.63
C PHE A 79 19.68 13.61 8.46
N GLU A 80 19.58 12.29 8.48
CA GLU A 80 20.02 11.43 7.37
C GLU A 80 19.25 11.78 6.09
N PRO A 81 19.88 11.78 4.90
CA PRO A 81 19.29 12.24 3.64
C PRO A 81 17.92 11.60 3.29
N TRP A 82 17.72 10.32 3.63
CA TRP A 82 16.47 9.62 3.34
C TRP A 82 15.27 10.15 4.15
N LYS A 83 15.50 10.81 5.30
CA LYS A 83 14.43 11.42 6.12
C LYS A 83 13.93 12.72 5.49
N GLN A 84 14.84 13.49 4.88
CA GLN A 84 14.51 14.67 4.09
C GLN A 84 13.70 14.31 2.82
N VAL A 85 13.96 13.13 2.24
CA VAL A 85 13.21 12.59 1.08
C VAL A 85 11.76 12.19 1.44
N LEU A 86 11.51 11.77 2.68
CA LEU A 86 10.17 11.39 3.11
C LEU A 86 9.30 12.59 3.47
N CYS A 87 9.87 13.61 4.14
CA CYS A 87 9.18 14.83 4.56
C CYS A 87 9.85 16.11 4.02
N PRO A 88 9.64 16.47 2.73
CA PRO A 88 10.29 17.65 2.13
C PRO A 88 9.68 18.99 2.57
N PHE A 89 8.53 19.01 3.25
CA PHE A 89 7.82 20.24 3.61
C PHE A 89 7.96 20.56 5.10
N LYS A 90 8.96 21.39 5.44
CA LYS A 90 8.84 22.27 6.59
C LYS A 90 8.88 23.71 6.10
N THR A 91 7.75 24.40 6.15
CA THR A 91 7.74 25.86 6.09
C THR A 91 8.17 26.38 7.46
N CYS A 92 9.48 26.45 7.73
CA CYS A 92 9.99 27.34 8.78
C CYS A 92 9.96 28.75 8.18
N LYS A 93 8.99 29.58 8.58
CA LYS A 93 9.27 31.01 8.63
C LYS A 93 10.00 31.21 9.94
N ASP A 94 11.14 31.90 9.92
CA ASP A 94 11.88 32.32 11.11
C ASP A 94 11.10 33.40 11.88
N ASN A 95 9.86 33.11 12.25
CA ASN A 95 9.06 33.93 13.15
C ASN A 95 8.89 33.16 14.44
N GLN A 96 9.33 33.79 15.53
CA GLN A 96 9.32 33.31 16.91
C GLN A 96 7.92 32.87 17.40
N ASP A 97 6.86 33.23 16.66
CA ASP A 97 5.45 32.98 16.99
C ASP A 97 4.81 31.78 16.26
N THR A 98 5.56 31.09 15.39
CA THR A 98 5.04 29.91 14.66
C THR A 98 5.76 28.63 15.11
N PRO A 99 5.10 27.75 15.90
CA PRO A 99 5.67 26.50 16.34
C PRO A 99 6.14 25.67 15.14
N ALA A 100 7.33 25.09 15.27
CA ALA A 100 7.95 24.31 14.22
C ALA A 100 7.33 22.90 14.15
N VAL A 101 6.14 22.77 13.58
CA VAL A 101 5.38 21.51 13.61
C VAL A 101 6.00 20.47 12.65
N PRO A 102 6.34 19.25 13.11
CA PRO A 102 6.89 18.23 12.23
C PRO A 102 5.82 17.74 11.25
N ALA A 103 6.07 17.84 9.95
CA ALA A 103 5.21 17.22 8.94
C ALA A 103 5.10 15.71 9.22
N SER A 104 3.88 15.18 9.17
CA SER A 104 3.64 13.75 9.26
C SER A 104 3.77 13.15 7.86
N CYS A 105 4.61 12.13 7.73
CA CYS A 105 4.82 11.44 6.47
C CYS A 105 4.68 9.95 6.68
N GLU A 106 3.78 9.38 5.91
CA GLU A 106 3.46 7.97 6.00
C GLU A 106 3.51 7.36 4.62
N GLU A 107 4.24 6.25 4.51
CA GLU A 107 4.28 5.43 3.32
C GLU A 107 3.81 4.03 3.66
N VAL A 108 2.83 3.56 2.89
CA VAL A 108 2.24 2.23 3.03
C VAL A 108 2.28 1.55 1.68
N ASN A 109 2.84 0.35 1.62
CA ASN A 109 2.86 -0.48 0.43
C ASN A 109 2.26 -1.85 0.76
N THR A 110 1.35 -2.32 -0.07
CA THR A 110 0.95 -3.72 -0.12
C THR A 110 1.46 -4.40 -1.37
N TYR A 111 1.79 -5.67 -1.24
CA TYR A 111 2.12 -6.53 -2.36
C TYR A 111 1.29 -7.79 -2.31
N SER A 112 1.01 -8.37 -3.47
CA SER A 112 0.52 -9.73 -3.58
C SER A 112 1.22 -10.51 -4.68
N LYS A 113 1.13 -11.84 -4.58
CA LYS A 113 1.60 -12.75 -5.62
C LYS A 113 0.70 -13.97 -5.68
N ILE A 114 0.21 -14.31 -6.87
CA ILE A 114 -0.48 -15.58 -7.16
C ILE A 114 0.41 -16.42 -8.07
N VAL A 115 0.50 -17.71 -7.79
CA VAL A 115 1.00 -18.72 -8.73
C VAL A 115 0.01 -19.87 -8.76
N ALA A 116 -0.52 -20.22 -9.94
CA ALA A 116 -1.55 -21.25 -10.04
C ALA A 116 -1.55 -22.04 -11.35
N THR A 117 -2.17 -23.22 -11.33
CA THR A 117 -2.42 -24.07 -12.50
C THR A 117 -3.85 -23.94 -13.01
N ASP A 118 -4.86 -24.01 -12.14
CA ASP A 118 -6.26 -23.74 -12.48
C ASP A 118 -6.84 -22.86 -11.37
N VAL A 119 -7.24 -21.64 -11.69
CA VAL A 119 -7.65 -20.67 -10.66
C VAL A 119 -8.70 -19.70 -11.17
N GLN A 120 -9.64 -19.36 -10.29
CA GLN A 120 -10.43 -18.15 -10.32
C GLN A 120 -10.02 -17.31 -9.11
N ALA A 121 -9.44 -16.14 -9.36
CA ALA A 121 -9.01 -15.24 -8.31
C ALA A 121 -9.66 -13.88 -8.48
N THR A 122 -10.08 -13.29 -7.37
CA THR A 122 -10.56 -11.92 -7.28
C THR A 122 -9.61 -11.14 -6.38
N THR A 123 -9.18 -9.97 -6.83
CA THR A 123 -8.44 -9.02 -5.99
C THR A 123 -9.23 -7.72 -5.88
N GLU A 124 -9.43 -7.26 -4.66
CA GLU A 124 -10.08 -5.99 -4.36
C GLU A 124 -9.12 -5.11 -3.58
N ASN A 125 -8.85 -3.94 -4.14
CA ASN A 125 -7.87 -3.03 -3.61
C ASN A 125 -8.50 -1.65 -3.48
N SER A 126 -8.34 -1.01 -2.34
CA SER A 126 -8.74 0.38 -2.18
C SER A 126 -7.70 1.17 -1.42
N VAL A 127 -7.53 2.43 -1.82
CA VAL A 127 -6.69 3.41 -1.16
C VAL A 127 -7.51 4.68 -1.03
N GLY A 128 -7.80 5.06 0.21
CA GLY A 128 -8.41 6.31 0.58
C GLY A 128 -7.39 7.21 1.25
N ILE A 129 -6.99 8.32 0.61
CA ILE A 129 -6.09 9.31 1.24
C ILE A 129 -6.80 10.65 1.55
N THR A 130 -8.07 10.78 1.17
CA THR A 130 -8.88 11.99 1.43
C THR A 130 -9.71 11.93 2.70
N GLU A 131 -10.22 10.74 3.04
CA GLU A 131 -11.14 10.56 4.17
C GLU A 131 -10.33 10.15 5.39
N ALA A 132 -10.45 10.90 6.49
CA ALA A 132 -9.90 10.48 7.76
C ALA A 132 -10.77 9.35 8.32
N PRO A 133 -10.21 8.17 8.59
CA PRO A 133 -8.79 7.82 8.56
C PRO A 133 -8.28 7.43 7.16
N VAL A 134 -7.07 7.91 6.82
CA VAL A 134 -6.36 7.46 5.60
C VAL A 134 -6.23 5.93 5.68
N ASN A 135 -6.60 5.24 4.61
CA ASN A 135 -6.68 3.79 4.62
C ASN A 135 -6.13 3.18 3.33
N LEU A 136 -5.64 1.95 3.49
CA LEU A 136 -5.30 1.07 2.40
C LEU A 136 -5.90 -0.29 2.72
N ASN A 137 -6.68 -0.83 1.79
CA ASN A 137 -7.22 -2.17 1.88
C ASN A 137 -6.72 -3.00 0.69
N TYR A 138 -6.35 -4.24 0.98
CA TYR A 138 -5.93 -5.22 -0.02
C TYR A 138 -6.56 -6.57 0.32
N ILE A 139 -7.43 -7.04 -0.55
CA ILE A 139 -8.08 -8.33 -0.43
C ILE A 139 -7.73 -9.17 -1.65
N ILE A 140 -7.37 -10.43 -1.39
CA ILE A 140 -7.23 -11.46 -2.41
C ILE A 140 -8.05 -12.68 -1.98
N SER A 141 -8.96 -13.07 -2.84
CA SER A 141 -9.68 -14.33 -2.77
C SER A 141 -9.26 -15.16 -3.97
N ALA A 142 -8.84 -16.40 -3.77
CA ALA A 142 -8.62 -17.30 -4.89
C ALA A 142 -9.15 -18.68 -4.58
N GLU A 143 -9.81 -19.22 -5.59
CA GLU A 143 -10.36 -20.56 -5.64
C GLU A 143 -9.74 -21.27 -6.83
N GLY A 144 -9.36 -22.53 -6.67
CA GLY A 144 -8.72 -23.24 -7.75
C GLY A 144 -8.60 -24.73 -7.50
N THR A 145 -8.06 -25.40 -8.52
CA THR A 145 -7.73 -26.82 -8.46
C THR A 145 -6.25 -27.01 -8.80
N GLY A 146 -5.67 -28.11 -8.33
CA GLY A 146 -4.24 -28.35 -8.46
C GLY A 146 -3.45 -27.53 -7.46
N PHE A 147 -2.59 -26.62 -7.94
CA PHE A 147 -1.66 -25.85 -7.11
C PHE A 147 -2.06 -24.38 -7.09
N VAL A 148 -2.22 -23.80 -5.89
CA VAL A 148 -2.43 -22.36 -5.73
C VAL A 148 -1.55 -21.82 -4.61
N VAL A 149 -0.79 -20.77 -4.91
CA VAL A 149 0.01 -20.02 -3.93
C VAL A 149 -0.46 -18.58 -3.94
N ALA A 150 -0.81 -18.04 -2.78
CA ALA A 150 -0.96 -16.60 -2.59
C ALA A 150 -0.09 -16.08 -1.48
N GLY A 151 0.59 -14.98 -1.76
CA GLY A 151 1.25 -14.17 -0.75
C GLY A 151 0.66 -12.78 -0.72
N VAL A 152 0.66 -12.20 0.47
CA VAL A 152 0.36 -10.79 0.71
C VAL A 152 1.41 -10.22 1.64
N GLY A 153 1.59 -8.91 1.62
CA GLY A 153 2.30 -8.26 2.70
C GLY A 153 2.10 -6.76 2.68
N LEU A 154 2.43 -6.17 3.82
CA LEU A 154 2.23 -4.78 4.15
C LEU A 154 3.53 -4.22 4.72
N TYR A 155 3.95 -3.06 4.20
CA TYR A 155 5.08 -2.31 4.71
C TYR A 155 4.63 -0.89 5.04
N VAL A 156 4.72 -0.51 6.31
CA VAL A 156 4.39 0.82 6.82
C VAL A 156 5.64 1.49 7.35
N LYS A 157 5.82 2.76 7.01
CA LYS A 157 6.91 3.59 7.53
C LYS A 157 6.38 4.96 7.93
N ASP A 158 6.51 5.28 9.22
CA ASP A 158 6.21 6.59 9.79
C ASP A 158 7.49 7.44 10.01
N GLY A 159 7.38 8.74 9.76
CA GLY A 159 8.43 9.75 9.90
C GLY A 159 8.57 10.42 11.28
N HIS A 160 7.66 10.20 12.25
CA HIS A 160 7.59 10.98 13.51
C HIS A 160 8.68 10.75 14.58
N GLY A 161 9.76 10.02 14.30
CA GLY A 161 10.76 9.67 15.33
C GLY A 161 11.95 10.64 15.45
N ALA A 162 11.99 11.46 16.51
CA ALA A 162 13.13 12.32 16.86
C ALA A 162 14.46 11.56 17.15
N ALA A 163 14.40 10.24 17.35
CA ALA A 163 15.53 9.39 17.69
C ALA A 163 15.77 8.21 16.72
N GLY A 164 15.35 8.32 15.45
CA GLY A 164 15.57 7.25 14.46
C GLY A 164 14.65 6.04 14.60
N LEU A 165 13.70 6.06 15.54
CA LEU A 165 12.66 5.06 15.74
C LEU A 165 11.36 5.46 15.03
N GLY A 166 11.42 5.77 13.73
CA GLY A 166 10.18 5.78 12.94
C GLY A 166 9.54 4.40 13.03
N SER A 167 8.26 4.31 13.38
CA SER A 167 7.56 3.04 13.47
C SER A 167 7.59 2.36 12.10
N ARG A 168 8.18 1.18 12.04
CA ARG A 168 8.20 0.32 10.86
C ARG A 168 7.39 -0.92 11.15
N MET A 169 6.31 -1.11 10.41
CA MET A 169 5.56 -2.35 10.43
C MET A 169 5.83 -3.11 9.14
N THR A 170 6.17 -4.39 9.26
CA THR A 170 6.26 -5.30 8.12
C THR A 170 5.47 -6.54 8.44
N TYR A 171 4.46 -6.81 7.64
CA TYR A 171 3.68 -8.04 7.69
C TYR A 171 3.84 -8.75 6.36
N LYS A 172 4.06 -10.06 6.39
CA LYS A 172 4.17 -10.91 5.21
C LYS A 172 3.51 -12.23 5.51
N GLU A 173 2.65 -12.66 4.61
CA GLU A 173 1.99 -13.94 4.70
C GLU A 173 2.06 -14.65 3.35
N LYS A 174 2.16 -15.97 3.39
CA LYS A 174 2.13 -16.83 2.21
C LYS A 174 1.37 -18.09 2.54
N SER A 175 0.33 -18.38 1.77
CA SER A 175 -0.42 -19.63 1.82
C SER A 175 -0.15 -20.44 0.56
N ILE A 176 -0.17 -21.75 0.73
CA ILE A 176 0.02 -22.73 -0.33
C ILE A 176 -1.07 -23.78 -0.13
N GLY A 177 -1.88 -24.01 -1.16
CA GLY A 177 -2.88 -25.08 -1.17
C GLY A 177 -2.66 -26.02 -2.34
N TYR A 178 -3.02 -27.29 -2.12
CA TYR A 178 -2.98 -28.35 -3.12
C TYR A 178 -4.24 -29.21 -3.00
N GLY A 179 -4.87 -29.54 -4.12
CA GLY A 179 -5.98 -30.50 -4.13
C GLY A 179 -7.00 -30.28 -5.23
N GLU A 180 -8.08 -31.05 -5.16
CA GLU A 180 -9.22 -30.93 -6.09
C GLU A 180 -10.03 -29.65 -5.88
N SER A 181 -9.95 -29.07 -4.68
CA SER A 181 -10.49 -27.75 -4.37
C SER A 181 -9.59 -27.07 -3.33
N VAL A 182 -9.17 -25.86 -3.65
CA VAL A 182 -8.37 -24.98 -2.78
C VAL A 182 -9.05 -23.62 -2.77
N GLU A 183 -9.37 -23.13 -1.59
CA GLU A 183 -9.86 -21.78 -1.38
C GLU A 183 -9.00 -21.09 -0.33
N PHE A 184 -8.63 -19.84 -0.59
CA PHE A 184 -8.17 -18.94 0.45
C PHE A 184 -8.67 -17.53 0.21
N THR A 185 -8.89 -16.82 1.31
CA THR A 185 -9.08 -15.38 1.32
C THR A 185 -8.05 -14.76 2.26
N LYS A 186 -7.40 -13.70 1.81
CA LYS A 186 -6.52 -12.87 2.62
C LYS A 186 -6.98 -11.44 2.54
N ASP A 187 -7.18 -10.85 3.70
CA ASP A 187 -7.62 -9.47 3.87
C ASP A 187 -6.57 -8.75 4.73
N ILE A 188 -5.97 -7.71 4.14
CA ILE A 188 -5.08 -6.81 4.84
C ILE A 188 -5.62 -5.39 4.71
N GLY A 189 -6.10 -4.89 5.84
CA GLY A 189 -6.37 -3.47 6.04
C GLY A 189 -5.23 -2.75 6.76
N TYR A 190 -5.01 -1.51 6.38
CA TYR A 190 -4.23 -0.54 7.12
C TYR A 190 -5.03 0.75 7.26
N LYS A 191 -5.01 1.32 8.47
CA LYS A 191 -5.73 2.54 8.83
C LYS A 191 -4.78 3.47 9.58
N SER A 192 -4.44 4.59 8.97
CA SER A 192 -3.67 5.66 9.61
C SER A 192 -4.57 6.51 10.50
N VAL A 193 -4.01 6.95 11.62
CA VAL A 193 -4.62 7.97 12.49
C VAL A 193 -4.28 9.40 12.05
N ILE A 194 -3.41 9.55 11.05
CA ILE A 194 -2.95 10.84 10.53
C ILE A 194 -3.92 11.26 9.42
N SER A 195 -4.64 12.37 9.64
CA SER A 195 -5.42 13.07 8.61
C SER A 195 -4.58 14.20 8.00
N PRO A 196 -4.61 14.40 6.67
CA PRO A 196 -4.17 15.66 6.07
C PRO A 196 -4.98 16.87 6.54
#